data_AF-A0AAD9YDI4-F1
#
_entry.id   AF-A0AAD9YDI4-F1
#
_cell.length_a   1.000
_cell.length_b   1.000
_cell.length_c   1.000
_cell.angle_alpha   90.00
_cell.angle_beta   90.00
_cell.angle_gamma   90.00
#
_symmetry.space_group_name_H-M   'P 1'
#
loop_
_entity.id
_entity.type
_entity.pdbx_description
1 polymer ?
#
loop_
_entity_poly.entity_id
_entity_poly.type
_entity_poly.pdbx_seq_one_letter_code
_entity_poly.pdbx_strand_id
1 'polypeptide(L)'
;MTQAYDASYTGRYHSEVDVSDGYTRGDERFYGFAFRLSESWSFEGTQSYNIAQFIANRPGAGCGDDDWMPSSMLWLEGDQLTTRIVSGQYTSPNCVRNFSEFGNLAKVSPGVWHTVIIQARWKSDSTGFYMIWFDGAKVLEKYDVATTIGNDNSKFAFRVGLYANSWHDDKKMVGTQAFRQIWLDEVSVDSTYKAVDPAHKTPEEPGQPSPY
;
A
#
# COMPACT_ATOMS: atom_id res chain seq x y z
N MET A 1 -5.25 -7.54 -12.03
CA MET A 1 -3.94 -6.96 -12.40
C MET A 1 -2.88 -8.05 -12.44
N THR A 2 -1.94 -7.97 -13.37
CA THR A 2 -0.97 -9.04 -13.62
C THR A 2 0.44 -8.50 -13.80
N GLN A 3 1.45 -9.31 -13.48
CA GLN A 3 2.85 -9.07 -13.80
C GLN A 3 3.50 -10.34 -14.35
N ALA A 4 4.40 -10.17 -15.31
CA ALA A 4 5.20 -11.25 -15.88
C ALA A 4 6.68 -10.88 -15.81
N TYR A 5 7.49 -11.70 -15.14
CA TYR A 5 8.92 -11.47 -15.04
C TYR A 5 9.62 -11.74 -16.38
N ASP A 6 10.48 -10.81 -16.80
CA ASP A 6 11.36 -10.94 -17.95
C ASP A 6 12.80 -10.66 -17.51
N ALA A 7 13.67 -11.67 -17.62
CA ALA A 7 15.07 -11.56 -17.19
C ALA A 7 15.89 -10.55 -18.01
N SER A 8 15.43 -10.16 -19.20
CA SER A 8 16.08 -9.14 -20.03
C SER A 8 15.59 -7.72 -19.75
N TYR A 9 14.45 -7.57 -19.05
CA TYR A 9 13.87 -6.28 -18.74
C TYR A 9 14.53 -5.66 -17.50
N THR A 10 14.99 -4.41 -17.65
CA THR A 10 15.73 -3.69 -16.61
C THR A 10 14.90 -2.64 -15.86
N GLY A 11 13.66 -2.40 -16.28
CA GLY A 11 12.76 -1.43 -15.66
C GLY A 11 11.97 -2.01 -14.48
N ARG A 12 10.91 -1.30 -14.07
CA ARG A 12 10.06 -1.65 -12.93
C ARG A 12 8.73 -2.27 -13.36
N TYR A 13 8.22 -3.19 -12.54
CA TYR A 13 7.04 -4.00 -12.83
C TYR A 13 5.77 -3.45 -12.16
N HIS A 14 5.20 -2.37 -12.69
CA HIS A 14 3.96 -1.76 -12.17
C HIS A 14 2.73 -2.14 -13.00
N SER A 15 1.70 -2.64 -12.32
CA SER A 15 0.35 -2.82 -12.84
C SER A 15 -0.57 -2.27 -11.78
N GLU A 16 -0.88 -0.98 -11.87
CA GLU A 16 -1.56 -0.21 -10.82
C GLU A 16 -2.62 0.71 -11.41
N VAL A 17 -3.61 1.07 -10.60
CA VAL A 17 -4.51 2.20 -10.85
C VAL A 17 -4.32 3.23 -9.74
N ASP A 18 -4.59 4.50 -10.05
CA ASP A 18 -4.34 5.60 -9.15
C ASP A 18 -5.61 6.40 -8.82
N VAL A 19 -5.73 6.75 -7.54
CA VAL A 19 -6.52 7.87 -7.05
C VAL A 19 -5.55 9.03 -6.84
N SER A 20 -5.55 9.99 -7.77
CA SER A 20 -4.60 11.11 -7.75
C SER A 20 -4.71 11.98 -6.49
N ASP A 21 -5.86 12.00 -5.82
CA ASP A 21 -6.10 12.66 -4.53
C ASP A 21 -5.96 11.70 -3.34
N GLY A 22 -4.77 11.12 -3.16
CA GLY A 22 -4.48 10.25 -2.02
C GLY A 22 -4.38 11.05 -0.71
N TYR A 23 -3.37 11.90 -0.58
CA TYR A 23 -3.27 12.86 0.54
C TYR A 23 -2.37 14.05 0.24
N THR A 24 -2.55 15.10 1.03
CA THR A 24 -1.53 16.12 1.27
C THR A 24 -1.21 16.17 2.77
N ARG A 25 0.01 16.56 3.13
CA ARG A 25 0.38 16.73 4.55
C ARG A 25 -0.62 17.67 5.24
N GLY A 26 -1.11 17.24 6.40
CA GLY A 26 -2.15 17.91 7.18
C GLY A 26 -3.48 17.14 7.16
N ASP A 27 -3.71 16.32 6.14
CA ASP A 27 -4.93 15.55 5.98
C ASP A 27 -5.07 14.45 7.05
N GLU A 28 -6.31 14.12 7.39
CA GLU A 28 -6.70 12.88 8.05
C GLU A 28 -7.73 12.18 7.17
N ARG A 29 -7.43 10.96 6.75
CA ARG A 29 -8.23 10.22 5.78
C ARG A 29 -8.25 8.72 6.08
N PHE A 30 -9.28 8.08 5.54
CA PHE A 30 -9.43 6.64 5.45
C PHE A 30 -9.25 6.19 3.99
N TYR A 31 -8.69 5.01 3.81
CA TYR A 31 -8.46 4.34 2.52
C TYR A 31 -8.92 2.91 2.65
N GLY A 32 -9.76 2.45 1.73
CA GLY A 32 -10.28 1.09 1.73
C GLY A 32 -10.13 0.42 0.38
N PHE A 33 -9.84 -0.87 0.38
CA PHE A 33 -9.87 -1.70 -0.82
C PHE A 33 -9.96 -3.18 -0.45
N ALA A 34 -10.51 -3.98 -1.34
CA ALA A 34 -10.44 -5.44 -1.29
C ALA A 34 -9.39 -5.95 -2.27
N PHE A 35 -8.69 -7.03 -1.92
CA PHE A 35 -7.78 -7.71 -2.83
C PHE A 35 -7.89 -9.23 -2.72
N ARG A 36 -7.54 -9.92 -3.80
CA ARG A 36 -7.45 -11.39 -3.83
C ARG A 36 -6.22 -11.80 -4.60
N LEU A 37 -5.41 -12.69 -4.03
CA LEU A 37 -4.30 -13.33 -4.75
C LEU A 37 -4.83 -14.49 -5.59
N SER A 38 -4.10 -14.87 -6.63
CA SER A 38 -4.38 -16.13 -7.33
C SER A 38 -4.43 -17.30 -6.37
N GLU A 39 -5.32 -18.25 -6.59
CA GLU A 39 -5.43 -19.47 -5.77
C GLU A 39 -4.12 -20.26 -5.72
N SER A 40 -3.37 -20.23 -6.81
CA SER A 40 -2.05 -20.85 -6.91
C SER A 40 -0.89 -19.96 -6.46
N TRP A 41 -1.13 -18.84 -5.75
CA TRP A 41 -0.08 -17.90 -5.39
C TRP A 41 1.03 -18.58 -4.56
N SER A 42 2.28 -18.45 -5.01
CA SER A 42 3.45 -18.99 -4.30
C SER A 42 4.08 -17.96 -3.39
N PHE A 43 4.13 -18.24 -2.10
CA PHE A 43 4.85 -17.42 -1.10
C PHE A 43 6.34 -17.80 -0.98
N GLU A 44 6.91 -18.49 -1.96
CA GLU A 44 8.32 -18.86 -1.95
C GLU A 44 9.24 -17.63 -1.94
N GLY A 45 10.19 -17.64 -1.02
CA GLY A 45 11.19 -16.58 -0.84
C GLY A 45 10.69 -15.42 0.02
N THR A 46 11.53 -14.39 0.13
CA THR A 46 11.28 -13.18 0.93
C THR A 46 11.13 -11.95 0.04
N GLN A 47 10.79 -12.15 -1.24
CA GLN A 47 10.62 -11.04 -2.17
C GLN A 47 9.33 -10.28 -1.88
N SER A 48 9.42 -8.96 -1.99
CA SER A 48 8.32 -8.03 -1.81
C SER A 48 7.44 -7.96 -3.06
N TYR A 49 6.14 -8.09 -2.85
CA TYR A 49 5.11 -7.81 -3.85
C TYR A 49 4.18 -6.72 -3.29
N ASN A 50 4.42 -5.48 -3.70
CA ASN A 50 3.66 -4.33 -3.24
C ASN A 50 2.25 -4.32 -3.82
N ILE A 51 1.25 -4.17 -2.95
CA ILE A 51 -0.18 -4.20 -3.28
C ILE A 51 -0.87 -2.84 -3.19
N ALA A 52 -0.30 -1.90 -2.42
CA ALA A 52 -0.74 -0.51 -2.36
C ALA A 52 0.40 0.43 -2.01
N GLN A 53 0.35 1.67 -2.48
CA GLN A 53 1.35 2.69 -2.14
C GLN A 53 0.80 4.10 -2.22
N PHE A 54 1.46 5.00 -1.50
CA PHE A 54 1.28 6.44 -1.60
C PHE A 54 2.50 7.06 -2.25
N ILE A 55 2.37 7.64 -3.43
CA ILE A 55 3.51 8.12 -4.21
C ILE A 55 3.27 9.53 -4.77
N ALA A 56 4.27 10.39 -4.67
CA ALA A 56 4.26 11.71 -5.27
C ALA A 56 5.44 11.86 -6.23
N ASN A 57 5.21 12.54 -7.36
CA ASN A 57 6.28 13.16 -8.12
C ASN A 57 6.60 14.51 -7.47
N ARG A 58 7.86 14.78 -7.17
CA ARG A 58 8.32 15.96 -6.41
C ARG A 58 9.37 16.73 -7.19
N PRO A 59 9.02 17.37 -8.33
CA PRO A 59 9.99 17.99 -9.22
C PRO A 59 10.91 18.96 -8.50
N GLY A 60 12.22 18.78 -8.65
CA GLY A 60 13.23 19.59 -7.98
C GLY A 60 13.51 19.18 -6.54
N ALA A 61 13.00 18.03 -6.07
CA ALA A 61 13.41 17.44 -4.81
C ALA A 61 14.92 17.16 -4.83
N GLY A 62 15.44 16.67 -5.96
CA GLY A 62 16.88 16.51 -6.16
C GLY A 62 17.51 15.48 -5.23
N CYS A 63 16.75 14.43 -4.89
CA CYS A 63 17.16 13.34 -4.02
C CYS A 63 16.93 11.99 -4.71
N GLY A 64 18.01 11.27 -5.01
CA GLY A 64 17.97 10.01 -5.76
C GLY A 64 18.09 10.19 -7.27
N ASP A 65 17.74 9.14 -8.02
CA ASP A 65 17.86 9.11 -9.49
C ASP A 65 16.67 9.78 -10.21
N ASP A 66 15.54 9.92 -9.52
CA ASP A 66 14.35 10.61 -9.98
C ASP A 66 13.64 11.35 -8.84
N ASP A 67 12.63 12.14 -9.17
CA ASP A 67 11.84 12.92 -8.21
C ASP A 67 10.59 12.17 -7.70
N TRP A 68 10.40 10.89 -8.07
CA TRP A 68 9.29 10.07 -7.58
C TRP A 68 9.62 9.48 -6.21
N MET A 69 8.77 9.74 -5.22
CA MET A 69 8.97 9.26 -3.87
C MET A 69 7.75 8.48 -3.36
N PRO A 70 7.84 7.15 -3.26
CA PRO A 70 6.85 6.39 -2.51
C PRO A 70 7.07 6.65 -1.02
N SER A 71 6.00 7.04 -0.32
CA SER A 71 5.93 7.21 1.12
C SER A 71 5.50 5.89 1.78
N SER A 72 4.29 5.84 2.33
CA SER A 72 3.72 4.62 2.89
C SER A 72 3.46 3.60 1.78
N MET A 73 3.80 2.35 2.07
CA MET A 73 3.64 1.21 1.18
C MET A 73 3.03 0.05 1.96
N LEU A 74 2.30 -0.82 1.26
CA LEU A 74 1.73 -2.05 1.79
C LEU A 74 2.06 -3.19 0.83
N TRP A 75 2.73 -4.23 1.30
CA TRP A 75 3.22 -5.34 0.49
C TRP A 75 3.07 -6.67 1.18
N LEU A 76 3.27 -7.73 0.39
CA LEU A 76 3.44 -9.09 0.87
C LEU A 76 4.92 -9.42 0.97
N GLU A 77 5.32 -9.97 2.09
CA GLU A 77 6.61 -10.61 2.30
C GLU A 77 6.38 -12.01 2.85
N GLY A 78 6.68 -13.04 2.04
CA GLY A 78 6.10 -14.35 2.26
C GLY A 78 4.57 -14.25 2.30
N ASP A 79 3.94 -14.94 3.25
CA ASP A 79 2.48 -14.90 3.48
C ASP A 79 2.05 -13.79 4.45
N GLN A 80 2.93 -12.82 4.73
CA GLN A 80 2.66 -11.76 5.71
C GLN A 80 2.41 -10.42 5.04
N LEU A 81 1.39 -9.71 5.54
CA LEU A 81 1.15 -8.32 5.21
C LEU A 81 2.14 -7.43 6.00
N THR A 82 2.82 -6.55 5.27
CA THR A 82 3.81 -5.62 5.82
C THR A 82 3.51 -4.21 5.31
N THR A 83 3.73 -3.21 6.16
CA THR A 83 3.64 -1.80 5.78
C THR A 83 4.86 -1.03 6.23
N ARG A 84 5.05 0.17 5.66
CA ARG A 84 5.91 1.20 6.23
C ARG A 84 5.23 2.56 6.19
N ILE A 85 5.76 3.47 7.01
CA ILE A 85 5.59 4.92 6.88
C ILE A 85 6.96 5.58 6.66
N VAL A 86 6.95 6.78 6.09
CA VAL A 86 8.18 7.53 5.76
C VAL A 86 8.08 8.93 6.35
N SER A 87 9.15 9.39 7.00
CA SER A 87 9.31 10.76 7.46
C SER A 87 10.66 11.34 7.06
N GLY A 88 10.93 12.60 7.43
CA GLY A 88 12.15 13.32 7.10
C GLY A 88 11.89 14.51 6.18
N GLN A 89 12.88 14.84 5.36
CA GLN A 89 12.83 16.00 4.45
C GLN A 89 12.77 15.50 3.00
N TYR A 90 13.78 14.75 2.56
CA TYR A 90 13.89 14.30 1.18
C TYR A 90 13.85 15.42 0.12
N THR A 91 14.43 16.59 0.42
CA THR A 91 14.71 17.61 -0.61
C THR A 91 16.10 18.16 -0.39
N SER A 92 16.86 18.30 -1.48
CA SER A 92 18.20 18.87 -1.46
C SER A 92 18.23 20.24 -0.75
N PRO A 93 19.22 20.50 0.12
CA PRO A 93 20.40 19.66 0.40
C PRO A 93 20.16 18.55 1.44
N ASN A 94 18.98 18.45 2.04
CA ASN A 94 18.65 17.43 3.05
C ASN A 94 17.81 16.29 2.48
N CYS A 95 18.50 15.29 1.93
CA CYS A 95 17.87 14.09 1.36
C CYS A 95 17.55 12.99 2.37
N VAL A 96 17.51 13.27 3.68
CA VAL A 96 17.24 12.25 4.69
C VAL A 96 15.78 11.80 4.65
N ARG A 97 15.60 10.48 4.62
CA ARG A 97 14.35 9.76 4.87
C ARG A 97 14.53 8.82 6.05
N ASN A 98 13.53 8.78 6.92
CA ASN A 98 13.41 7.79 7.97
C ASN A 98 12.27 6.84 7.62
N PHE A 99 12.53 5.55 7.74
CA PHE A 99 11.55 4.50 7.48
C PHE A 99 11.14 3.89 8.82
N SER A 100 9.84 3.70 9.01
CA SER A 100 9.32 2.87 10.09
C SER A 100 8.50 1.76 9.48
N GLU A 101 9.02 0.55 9.59
CA GLU A 101 8.44 -0.66 9.00
C GLU A 101 7.72 -1.47 10.08
N PHE A 102 6.60 -2.06 9.70
CA PHE A 102 5.79 -2.92 10.54
C PHE A 102 5.40 -4.16 9.73
N GLY A 103 6.09 -5.27 10.00
CA GLY A 103 5.85 -6.57 9.38
C GLY A 103 4.98 -7.48 10.24
N ASN A 104 4.63 -8.64 9.67
CA ASN A 104 3.81 -9.66 10.32
C ASN A 104 2.47 -9.12 10.83
N LEU A 105 1.84 -8.21 10.09
CA LEU A 105 0.58 -7.57 10.50
C LEU A 105 -0.58 -8.56 10.43
N ALA A 106 -0.62 -9.34 9.37
CA ALA A 106 -1.64 -10.35 9.13
C ALA A 106 -1.11 -11.44 8.20
N LYS A 107 -1.61 -12.67 8.37
CA LYS A 107 -1.40 -13.74 7.42
C LYS A 107 -2.37 -13.61 6.25
N VAL A 108 -1.85 -13.64 5.03
CA VAL A 108 -2.61 -13.53 3.78
C VAL A 108 -2.77 -14.91 3.15
N SER A 109 -3.99 -15.24 2.74
CA SER A 109 -4.30 -16.53 2.12
C SER A 109 -4.53 -16.38 0.61
N PRO A 110 -4.09 -17.34 -0.20
CA PRO A 110 -4.32 -17.30 -1.63
C PRO A 110 -5.79 -17.62 -1.94
N GLY A 111 -6.32 -17.11 -3.05
CA GLY A 111 -7.63 -17.52 -3.56
C GLY A 111 -8.85 -17.02 -2.78
N VAL A 112 -8.68 -16.20 -1.75
CA VAL A 112 -9.77 -15.57 -0.99
C VAL A 112 -9.69 -14.05 -1.08
N TRP A 113 -10.84 -13.39 -0.93
CA TRP A 113 -10.90 -11.93 -0.82
C TRP A 113 -10.52 -11.50 0.59
N HIS A 114 -9.59 -10.56 0.66
CA HIS A 114 -9.19 -9.86 1.86
C HIS A 114 -9.59 -8.40 1.77
N THR A 115 -9.88 -7.79 2.92
CA THR A 115 -10.22 -6.36 3.02
C THR A 115 -9.14 -5.62 3.81
N VAL A 116 -8.77 -4.43 3.33
CA VAL A 116 -7.81 -3.55 4.00
C VAL A 116 -8.44 -2.19 4.19
N ILE A 117 -8.32 -1.65 5.39
CA ILE A 117 -8.61 -0.25 5.68
C ILE A 117 -7.38 0.37 6.32
N ILE A 118 -6.92 1.50 5.79
CA ILE A 118 -5.88 2.33 6.37
C ILE A 118 -6.54 3.61 6.88
N GLN A 119 -6.26 4.00 8.12
CA GLN A 119 -6.55 5.35 8.62
C GLN A 119 -5.23 6.05 8.93
N ALA A 120 -5.06 7.25 8.40
CA ALA A 120 -3.83 8.00 8.60
C ALA A 120 -4.11 9.48 8.84
N ARG A 121 -3.41 10.04 9.82
CA ARG A 121 -3.23 11.48 9.96
C ARG A 121 -1.83 11.84 9.48
N TRP A 122 -1.75 12.52 8.34
CA TRP A 122 -0.52 12.80 7.60
C TRP A 122 0.22 14.01 8.18
N LYS A 123 1.21 13.74 9.03
CA LYS A 123 2.00 14.77 9.73
C LYS A 123 3.48 14.47 9.59
N SER A 124 4.28 15.53 9.61
CA SER A 124 5.74 15.43 9.57
C SER A 124 6.39 15.46 10.96
N ASP A 125 5.57 15.47 12.01
CA ASP A 125 5.96 15.48 13.41
C ASP A 125 5.21 14.37 14.16
N SER A 126 5.42 14.27 15.47
CA SER A 126 4.79 13.26 16.34
C SER A 126 3.32 13.55 16.65
N THR A 127 2.58 14.28 15.81
CA THR A 127 1.12 14.48 15.97
C THR A 127 0.30 13.63 14.99
N GLY A 128 0.99 12.82 14.16
CA GLY A 128 0.38 11.86 13.24
C GLY A 128 0.04 10.54 13.90
N PHE A 129 -0.77 9.75 13.19
CA PHE A 129 -1.04 8.36 13.52
C PHE A 129 -1.23 7.55 12.24
N TYR A 130 -1.02 6.24 12.32
CA TYR A 130 -1.20 5.31 11.21
C TYR A 130 -1.79 4.00 11.74
N MET A 131 -2.93 3.59 11.19
CA MET A 131 -3.68 2.42 11.62
C MET A 131 -4.09 1.57 10.43
N ILE A 132 -4.14 0.25 10.62
CA ILE A 132 -4.56 -0.71 9.61
C ILE A 132 -5.54 -1.70 10.22
N TRP A 133 -6.62 -1.96 9.47
CA TRP A 133 -7.51 -3.10 9.67
C TRP A 133 -7.34 -4.05 8.49
N PHE A 134 -7.29 -5.34 8.81
CA PHE A 134 -7.25 -6.44 7.85
C PHE A 134 -8.37 -7.42 8.21
N ASP A 135 -9.25 -7.71 7.26
CA ASP A 135 -10.42 -8.59 7.47
C ASP A 135 -11.24 -8.21 8.72
N GLY A 136 -11.44 -6.91 8.91
CA GLY A 136 -12.17 -6.32 10.04
C GLY A 136 -11.40 -6.26 11.37
N ALA A 137 -10.26 -6.93 11.50
CA ALA A 137 -9.43 -6.89 12.69
C ALA A 137 -8.41 -5.73 12.62
N LYS A 138 -8.30 -4.93 13.67
CA LYS A 138 -7.24 -3.90 13.77
C LYS A 138 -5.89 -4.60 13.98
N VAL A 139 -5.01 -4.51 12.99
CA VAL A 139 -3.69 -5.18 12.97
C VAL A 139 -2.53 -4.23 13.19
N LEU A 140 -2.73 -2.92 13.03
CA LEU A 140 -1.76 -1.89 13.35
C LEU A 140 -2.44 -0.70 14.01
N GLU A 141 -1.85 -0.21 15.09
CA GLU A 141 -2.23 1.04 15.73
C GLU A 141 -0.97 1.76 16.22
N LYS A 142 -0.62 2.88 15.57
CA LYS A 142 0.53 3.70 15.94
C LYS A 142 0.09 5.16 16.07
N TYR A 143 0.28 5.71 17.26
CA TYR A 143 0.13 7.13 17.57
C TYR A 143 1.49 7.79 17.75
N ASP A 144 1.49 9.11 17.81
CA ASP A 144 2.65 9.94 18.10
C ASP A 144 3.83 9.73 17.13
N VAL A 145 3.51 9.50 15.86
CA VAL A 145 4.49 9.20 14.80
C VAL A 145 4.41 10.21 13.67
N ALA A 146 5.57 10.55 13.10
CA ALA A 146 5.65 11.25 11.83
C ALA A 146 5.33 10.29 10.68
N THR A 147 4.26 10.58 9.94
CA THR A 147 3.68 9.72 8.91
C THR A 147 3.96 10.19 7.48
N THR A 148 4.53 11.37 7.30
CA THR A 148 4.99 11.87 5.99
C THR A 148 6.18 12.82 6.12
N ILE A 149 6.72 13.26 4.98
CA ILE A 149 7.83 14.23 4.87
C ILE A 149 7.39 15.66 5.21
N GLY A 150 8.33 16.51 5.63
CA GLY A 150 8.02 17.82 6.24
C GLY A 150 8.29 19.09 5.41
N ASN A 151 8.88 19.00 4.23
CA ASN A 151 9.38 20.19 3.53
C ASN A 151 8.55 20.63 2.32
N ASP A 152 7.49 19.92 1.98
CA ASP A 152 6.54 20.39 0.98
C ASP A 152 5.11 19.91 1.27
N ASN A 153 4.19 20.40 0.43
CA ASN A 153 2.80 19.99 0.40
C ASN A 153 2.53 19.15 -0.85
N SER A 154 3.45 18.24 -1.18
CA SER A 154 3.28 17.32 -2.30
C SER A 154 1.97 16.56 -2.16
N LYS A 155 1.27 16.43 -3.28
CA LYS A 155 0.07 15.62 -3.38
C LYS A 155 0.47 14.19 -3.71
N PHE A 156 0.28 13.29 -2.76
CA PHE A 156 0.52 11.87 -2.94
C PHE A 156 -0.71 11.22 -3.55
N ALA A 157 -0.52 10.51 -4.66
CA ALA A 157 -1.53 9.62 -5.20
C ALA A 157 -1.62 8.36 -4.34
N PHE A 158 -2.83 7.85 -4.12
CA PHE A 158 -3.04 6.52 -3.57
C PHE A 158 -3.16 5.53 -4.73
N ARG A 159 -2.25 4.55 -4.81
CA ARG A 159 -2.25 3.53 -5.85
C ARG A 159 -2.51 2.17 -5.23
N VAL A 160 -3.32 1.38 -5.91
CA VAL A 160 -3.52 -0.04 -5.63
C VAL A 160 -3.20 -0.85 -6.88
N GLY A 161 -2.53 -1.97 -6.70
CA GLY A 161 -2.11 -2.79 -7.82
C GLY A 161 -0.98 -3.72 -7.49
N LEU A 162 -0.50 -4.44 -8.49
CA LEU A 162 0.66 -5.31 -8.33
C LEU A 162 1.90 -4.58 -8.81
N TYR A 163 2.72 -4.16 -7.85
CA TYR A 163 4.09 -3.72 -8.09
C TYR A 163 5.07 -4.79 -7.59
N ALA A 164 5.65 -5.56 -8.52
CA ALA A 164 6.64 -6.60 -8.21
C ALA A 164 8.04 -5.99 -8.04
N ASN A 165 8.19 -5.17 -7.00
CA ASN A 165 9.36 -4.31 -6.77
C ASN A 165 10.67 -5.09 -6.59
N SER A 166 10.65 -6.19 -5.82
CA SER A 166 11.85 -6.99 -5.60
C SER A 166 12.44 -7.59 -6.89
N TRP A 167 11.66 -7.80 -7.96
CA TRP A 167 12.23 -8.27 -9.23
C TRP A 167 13.21 -7.26 -9.83
N HIS A 168 12.87 -5.97 -9.78
CA HIS A 168 13.75 -4.90 -10.21
C HIS A 168 14.87 -4.65 -9.21
N ASP A 169 14.55 -4.62 -7.91
CA ASP A 169 15.49 -4.19 -6.88
C ASP A 169 16.58 -5.26 -6.63
N ASP A 170 16.20 -6.55 -6.61
CA ASP A 170 17.13 -7.68 -6.45
C ASP A 170 17.79 -8.11 -7.77
N LYS A 171 17.36 -7.53 -8.90
CA LYS A 171 17.78 -7.89 -10.26
C LYS A 171 17.54 -9.37 -10.62
N LYS A 172 16.55 -10.01 -9.96
CA LYS A 172 16.15 -11.40 -10.20
C LYS A 172 14.76 -11.69 -9.66
N MET A 173 14.14 -12.76 -10.15
CA MET A 173 13.00 -13.41 -9.49
C MET A 173 13.49 -14.57 -8.61
N VAL A 174 12.88 -14.72 -7.43
CA VAL A 174 12.98 -15.89 -6.55
C VAL A 174 11.74 -16.78 -6.72
N GLY A 175 11.95 -18.10 -6.68
CA GLY A 175 10.90 -19.09 -6.89
C GLY A 175 10.68 -19.38 -8.38
N THR A 176 9.53 -20.00 -8.71
CA THR A 176 9.21 -20.45 -10.08
C THR A 176 7.99 -19.75 -10.69
N GLN A 177 7.26 -18.95 -9.92
CA GLN A 177 6.04 -18.29 -10.37
C GLN A 177 6.34 -16.90 -10.98
N ALA A 178 6.78 -16.91 -12.25
CA ALA A 178 7.08 -15.71 -13.05
C ALA A 178 5.86 -14.90 -13.46
N PHE A 179 4.68 -15.51 -13.47
CA PHE A 179 3.42 -14.82 -13.73
C PHE A 179 2.63 -14.69 -12.43
N ARG A 180 2.36 -13.44 -12.04
CA ARG A 180 1.71 -13.08 -10.79
C ARG A 180 0.39 -12.37 -11.09
N GLN A 181 -0.65 -12.70 -10.34
CA GLN A 181 -1.98 -12.13 -10.53
C GLN A 181 -2.61 -11.77 -9.20
N ILE A 182 -3.22 -10.58 -9.16
CA ILE A 182 -4.10 -10.14 -8.07
C ILE A 182 -5.40 -9.58 -8.67
N TRP A 183 -6.49 -9.68 -7.94
CA TRP A 183 -7.73 -8.95 -8.18
C TRP A 183 -7.86 -7.86 -7.13
N LEU A 184 -8.51 -6.76 -7.52
CA LEU A 184 -8.79 -5.62 -6.67
C LEU A 184 -10.24 -5.22 -6.85
N ASP A 185 -10.87 -4.78 -5.78
CA ASP A 185 -12.24 -4.29 -5.79
C ASP A 185 -12.46 -3.24 -4.69
N GLU A 186 -13.57 -2.53 -4.76
CA GLU A 186 -14.08 -1.63 -3.71
C GLU A 186 -13.07 -0.60 -3.19
N VAL A 187 -12.27 -0.05 -4.12
CA VAL A 187 -11.28 0.99 -3.81
C VAL A 187 -11.98 2.31 -3.49
N SER A 188 -11.66 2.89 -2.34
CA SER A 188 -12.29 4.12 -1.86
C SER A 188 -11.36 4.94 -0.96
N VAL A 189 -11.59 6.25 -0.94
CA VAL A 189 -10.90 7.21 -0.07
C VAL A 189 -11.96 8.14 0.49
N ASP A 190 -12.01 8.29 1.82
CA ASP A 190 -13.01 9.13 2.49
C ASP A 190 -12.47 9.65 3.84
N SER A 191 -13.33 10.36 4.56
CA SER A 191 -13.13 10.88 5.92
C SER A 191 -13.60 9.94 7.03
N THR A 192 -14.30 8.84 6.70
CA THR A 192 -14.84 7.91 7.72
C THR A 192 -14.55 6.44 7.39
N TYR A 193 -14.40 5.62 8.44
CA TYR A 193 -14.24 4.17 8.33
C TYR A 193 -15.35 3.53 7.49
N LYS A 194 -16.61 3.83 7.81
CA LYS A 194 -17.77 3.21 7.16
C LYS A 194 -17.86 3.50 5.66
N ALA A 195 -17.45 4.70 5.23
CA ALA A 195 -17.49 5.07 3.83
C ALA A 195 -16.45 4.32 2.98
N VAL A 196 -15.38 3.82 3.59
CA VAL A 196 -14.33 3.07 2.90
C VAL A 196 -14.36 1.57 3.12
N ASP A 197 -15.21 1.06 4.02
CA ASP A 197 -15.24 -0.35 4.39
C ASP A 197 -15.74 -1.23 3.21
N PRO A 198 -14.89 -2.08 2.61
CA PRO A 198 -15.29 -2.95 1.51
C PRO A 198 -16.35 -3.98 1.92
N ALA A 199 -16.39 -4.40 3.18
CA ALA A 199 -17.36 -5.37 3.67
C ALA A 199 -18.77 -4.78 3.79
N HIS A 200 -18.89 -3.45 3.86
CA HIS A 200 -20.19 -2.78 3.98
C HIS A 200 -20.99 -2.77 2.67
N LYS A 201 -20.35 -3.06 1.53
CA LYS A 201 -20.97 -2.94 0.20
C LYS A 201 -21.38 -4.25 -0.45
N THR A 202 -21.16 -5.40 0.20
CA THR A 202 -21.80 -6.64 -0.24
C THR A 202 -23.31 -6.40 -0.26
N PRO A 203 -23.98 -6.37 -1.44
CA PRO A 203 -25.42 -6.36 -1.45
C PRO A 203 -25.87 -7.61 -0.71
N GLU A 204 -26.87 -7.47 0.17
CA GLU A 204 -27.65 -8.63 0.60
C GLU A 204 -27.96 -9.45 -0.65
N GLU A 205 -27.62 -10.75 -0.65
CA GLU A 205 -28.23 -11.66 -1.61
C GLU A 205 -29.74 -11.39 -1.56
N PRO A 206 -30.40 -11.14 -2.71
CA PRO A 206 -31.83 -10.89 -2.71
C PRO A 206 -32.54 -12.13 -2.17
N GLY A 207 -32.94 -12.10 -0.89
CA GLY A 207 -33.72 -13.17 -0.27
C GLY A 207 -33.39 -13.56 1.16
N GLN A 208 -32.37 -13.00 1.84
CA GLN A 208 -32.20 -13.29 3.28
C GLN A 208 -32.88 -12.22 4.15
N PRO A 209 -33.88 -12.59 4.98
CA PRO A 209 -34.51 -11.64 5.88
C PRO A 209 -33.53 -11.23 6.98
N SER A 210 -33.45 -9.92 7.21
CA SER A 210 -32.77 -9.28 8.33
C SER A 210 -33.17 -9.94 9.66
N PRO A 211 -32.22 -10.46 10.46
CA PRO A 211 -32.49 -10.77 11.85
C PRO A 211 -32.45 -9.44 12.62
N TYR A 212 -33.58 -9.15 13.26
CA TYR A 212 -33.78 -8.09 14.24
C TYR A 212 -32.57 -7.82 15.16
#